data_AF-A0A9W6K310-F1
#
_entry.id   AF-A0A9W6K310-F1
#
_cell.length_a   1.000
_cell.length_b   1.000
_cell.length_c   1.000
_cell.angle_alpha   90.00
_cell.angle_beta   90.00
_cell.angle_gamma   90.00
#
_symmetry.space_group_name_H-M   'P 1'
#
loop_
_entity.id
_entity.type
_entity.pdbx_description
1 polymer ?
#
loop_
_entity_poly.entity_id
_entity_poly.type
_entity_poly.pdbx_seq_one_letter_code
_entity_poly.pdbx_strand_id
1 'polypeptide(L)'
;MLDEPIFESLPTSEDFYYDGECDEKWAREHYLGKDIEFARKRYYTHCSLSVLHDWSHVGPLALRFYILGACRYLQEAGARDDIDVYNGLANLLLRKLIEHPKELAFIAAYVAEFSQWALKNHEKFRVIEHEHIYGDVIQKYRDLQKLAEDLKG
;
A
#
# COMPACT_ATOMS: atom_id res chain seq x y z
N MET A 1 -10.76 -8.15 9.28
CA MET A 1 -9.54 -7.67 8.61
C MET A 1 -8.62 -8.87 8.44
N LEU A 2 -7.76 -8.85 7.43
CA LEU A 2 -6.77 -9.91 7.19
C LEU A 2 -5.71 -9.95 8.30
N ASP A 3 -5.07 -11.11 8.46
CA ASP A 3 -4.00 -11.29 9.44
C ASP A 3 -2.71 -10.62 8.95
N GLU A 4 -2.20 -9.67 9.72
CA GLU A 4 -1.04 -8.87 9.33
C GLU A 4 0.28 -9.44 9.86
N PRO A 5 1.39 -9.23 9.12
CA PRO A 5 2.72 -9.59 9.61
C PRO A 5 3.07 -8.79 10.86
N ILE A 6 3.70 -9.47 11.82
CA ILE A 6 4.13 -8.85 13.08
C ILE A 6 5.48 -8.18 12.88
N PHE A 7 5.57 -6.90 13.22
CA PHE A 7 6.82 -6.15 13.26
C PHE A 7 7.27 -5.99 14.72
N GLU A 8 8.55 -6.27 14.98
CA GLU A 8 9.14 -6.18 16.33
C GLU A 8 9.39 -4.73 16.78
N SER A 9 9.46 -3.79 15.82
CA SER A 9 9.74 -2.38 16.07
C SER A 9 9.06 -1.47 15.05
N LEU A 10 8.94 -0.19 15.40
CA LEU A 10 8.55 0.85 14.45
C LEU A 10 9.71 1.17 13.49
N PRO A 11 9.42 1.60 12.25
CA PRO A 11 10.44 2.06 11.32
C PRO A 11 11.30 3.18 11.92
N THR A 12 12.60 3.02 11.76
CA THR A 12 13.66 3.93 12.22
C THR A 12 14.12 4.82 11.08
N SER A 13 15.04 5.75 11.37
CA SER A 13 15.60 6.64 10.35
C SER A 13 16.31 5.91 9.20
N GLU A 14 16.87 4.73 9.46
CA GLU A 14 17.61 3.94 8.47
C GLU A 14 16.67 3.25 7.46
N ASP A 15 15.39 3.12 7.80
CA ASP A 15 14.37 2.50 6.96
C ASP A 15 13.80 3.46 5.89
N PHE A 16 14.14 4.76 5.99
CA PHE A 16 13.78 5.82 5.06
C PHE A 16 14.97 6.21 4.16
N TYR A 17 14.70 6.86 3.03
CA TYR A 17 15.76 7.44 2.21
C TYR A 17 16.48 8.56 2.98
N TYR A 18 17.80 8.41 3.18
CA TYR A 18 18.58 9.23 4.11
C TYR A 18 18.83 10.66 3.60
N ASP A 19 19.17 10.83 2.32
CA ASP A 19 19.44 12.13 1.67
C ASP A 19 18.39 12.44 0.59
N GLY A 20 17.14 12.22 0.95
CA GLY A 20 16.08 12.18 -0.03
C GLY A 20 15.69 13.53 -0.64
N GLU A 21 14.98 13.48 -1.76
CA GLU A 21 14.35 14.64 -2.37
C GLU A 21 13.27 15.25 -1.45
N CYS A 22 12.67 16.38 -1.86
CA CYS A 22 11.71 17.10 -1.02
C CYS A 22 10.57 16.20 -0.49
N ASP A 23 10.03 15.32 -1.33
CA ASP A 23 8.94 14.41 -0.98
C ASP A 23 9.40 13.30 -0.01
N GLU A 24 10.64 12.84 -0.12
CA GLU A 24 11.21 11.82 0.77
C GLU A 24 11.51 12.41 2.16
N LYS A 25 11.97 13.67 2.22
CA LYS A 25 12.10 14.43 3.47
C LYS A 25 10.75 14.66 4.14
N TRP A 26 9.73 15.02 3.36
CA TRP A 26 8.35 15.16 3.82
C TRP A 26 7.83 13.84 4.42
N ALA A 27 7.98 12.73 3.70
CA ALA A 27 7.55 11.42 4.16
C ALA A 27 8.25 11.04 5.47
N ARG A 28 9.56 11.28 5.58
CA ARG A 28 10.29 11.04 6.83
C ARG A 28 9.77 11.88 7.98
N GLU A 29 9.57 13.18 7.80
CA GLU A 29 9.07 14.07 8.85
C GLU A 29 7.69 13.65 9.38
N HIS A 30 6.83 13.16 8.50
CA HIS A 30 5.44 12.84 8.86
C HIS A 30 5.23 11.42 9.37
N TYR A 31 6.08 10.47 8.97
CA TYR A 31 5.88 9.05 9.29
C TYR A 31 6.93 8.46 10.22
N LEU A 32 8.14 9.03 10.35
CA LEU A 32 9.16 8.47 11.23
C LEU A 32 8.66 8.31 12.68
N GLY A 33 8.79 7.09 13.22
CA GLY A 33 8.36 6.74 14.58
C GLY A 33 6.85 6.73 14.79
N LYS A 34 6.04 6.71 13.72
CA LYS A 34 4.57 6.57 13.80
C LYS A 34 4.16 5.11 13.66
N ASP A 35 2.99 4.77 14.19
CA ASP A 35 2.43 3.43 14.05
C ASP A 35 1.51 3.32 12.82
N ILE A 36 1.10 2.08 12.50
CA ILE A 36 0.18 1.80 11.39
C ILE A 36 -1.17 2.51 11.59
N GLU A 37 -1.62 2.66 12.84
CA GLU A 37 -2.88 3.35 13.13
C GLU A 37 -2.83 4.84 12.83
N PHE A 38 -1.71 5.51 13.09
CA PHE A 38 -1.47 6.88 12.66
C PHE A 38 -1.49 6.99 11.13
N ALA A 39 -0.76 6.12 10.44
CA ALA A 39 -0.71 6.10 8.97
C ALA A 39 -2.12 5.90 8.36
N ARG A 40 -2.88 4.94 8.90
CA ARG A 40 -4.27 4.67 8.50
C ARG A 40 -5.19 5.87 8.75
N LYS A 41 -5.09 6.52 9.91
CA LYS A 41 -5.94 7.69 10.26
C LYS A 41 -5.77 8.85 9.29
N ARG A 42 -4.61 9.00 8.65
CA ARG A 42 -4.38 10.09 7.68
C ARG A 42 -5.31 10.02 6.48
N TYR A 43 -5.75 8.83 6.06
CA TYR A 43 -6.72 8.68 4.98
C TYR A 43 -8.08 9.35 5.29
N TYR A 44 -8.38 9.58 6.56
CA TYR A 44 -9.61 10.26 7.00
C TYR A 44 -9.42 11.76 7.26
N THR A 45 -8.19 12.23 7.42
CA THR A 45 -7.89 13.63 7.75
C THR A 45 -7.29 14.42 6.58
N HIS A 46 -6.83 13.74 5.54
CA HIS A 46 -6.22 14.32 4.35
C HIS A 46 -6.84 13.73 3.08
N CYS A 47 -6.48 14.29 1.92
CA CYS A 47 -6.79 13.67 0.64
C CYS A 47 -6.18 12.26 0.58
N SER A 48 -7.02 11.25 0.42
CA SER A 48 -6.66 9.83 0.50
C SER A 48 -5.59 9.45 -0.55
N LEU A 49 -5.70 10.01 -1.76
CA LEU A 49 -4.71 9.84 -2.81
C LEU A 49 -3.36 10.51 -2.47
N SER A 50 -3.36 11.66 -1.81
CA SER A 50 -2.12 12.31 -1.34
C SER A 50 -1.42 11.47 -0.28
N VAL A 51 -2.16 10.85 0.64
CA VAL A 51 -1.59 9.92 1.64
C VAL A 51 -0.98 8.70 0.94
N LEU A 52 -1.66 8.14 -0.06
CA LEU A 52 -1.11 7.04 -0.85
C LEU A 52 0.17 7.47 -1.62
N HIS A 53 0.20 8.70 -2.14
CA HIS A 53 1.36 9.22 -2.85
C HIS A 53 2.59 9.32 -1.94
N ASP A 54 2.44 9.70 -0.66
CA ASP A 54 3.54 9.73 0.30
C ASP A 54 4.31 8.39 0.34
N TRP A 55 3.61 7.25 0.22
CA TRP A 55 4.21 5.92 0.22
C TRP A 55 5.13 5.63 -0.97
N SER A 56 5.01 6.37 -2.06
CA SER A 56 5.96 6.28 -3.18
C SER A 56 7.36 6.72 -2.78
N HIS A 57 7.45 7.58 -1.77
CA HIS A 57 8.65 8.29 -1.29
C HIS A 57 9.18 7.74 0.04
N VAL A 58 8.57 6.67 0.54
CA VAL A 58 9.05 5.94 1.72
C VAL A 58 10.03 4.84 1.26
N GLY A 59 11.12 4.69 2.00
CA GLY A 59 12.09 3.62 1.78
C GLY A 59 11.44 2.23 1.89
N PRO A 60 11.91 1.20 1.16
CA PRO A 60 11.21 -0.08 1.07
C PRO A 60 11.01 -0.79 2.42
N LEU A 61 11.95 -0.62 3.36
CA LEU A 61 11.86 -1.20 4.70
C LEU A 61 10.83 -0.50 5.60
N ALA A 62 10.64 0.81 5.45
CA ALA A 62 9.55 1.53 6.11
C ALA A 62 8.21 1.30 5.39
N LEU A 63 8.24 1.18 4.05
CA LEU A 63 7.07 0.94 3.22
C LEU A 63 6.36 -0.35 3.62
N ARG A 64 7.10 -1.45 3.82
CA ARG A 64 6.49 -2.74 4.23
C ARG A 64 5.67 -2.65 5.52
N PHE A 65 5.98 -1.70 6.40
CA PHE A 65 5.23 -1.43 7.61
C PHE A 65 4.01 -0.54 7.34
N TYR A 66 4.22 0.63 6.73
CA TYR A 66 3.14 1.63 6.56
C TYR A 66 2.09 1.27 5.52
N ILE A 67 2.44 0.44 4.52
CA ILE A 67 1.50 0.04 3.47
C ILE A 67 0.32 -0.77 4.02
N LEU A 68 0.49 -1.41 5.18
CA LEU A 68 -0.59 -2.07 5.91
C LEU A 68 -1.71 -1.09 6.29
N GLY A 69 -1.38 0.18 6.55
CA GLY A 69 -2.38 1.22 6.84
C GLY A 69 -3.31 1.47 5.65
N ALA A 70 -2.76 1.47 4.42
CA ALA A 70 -3.56 1.58 3.19
C ALA A 70 -4.45 0.34 2.98
N CYS A 71 -3.91 -0.86 3.24
CA CYS A 71 -4.66 -2.11 3.17
C CYS A 71 -5.80 -2.17 4.20
N ARG A 72 -5.59 -1.70 5.43
CA ARG A 72 -6.63 -1.58 6.47
C ARG A 72 -7.70 -0.59 6.04
N TYR A 73 -7.30 0.60 5.61
CA TYR A 73 -8.23 1.63 5.13
C TYR A 73 -9.17 1.08 4.06
N LEU A 74 -8.63 0.45 3.01
CA LEU A 74 -9.45 -0.12 1.94
C LEU A 74 -10.39 -1.23 2.42
N GLN A 75 -10.08 -1.95 3.49
CA GLN A 75 -10.98 -2.96 4.08
C GLN A 75 -12.16 -2.35 4.86
N GLU A 76 -12.08 -1.10 5.29
CA GLU A 76 -13.11 -0.44 6.10
C GLU A 76 -14.30 0.04 5.28
N ALA A 77 -15.50 0.02 5.85
CA ALA A 77 -16.72 0.45 5.14
C ALA A 77 -16.63 1.89 4.60
N GLY A 78 -15.88 2.76 5.27
CA GLY A 78 -15.68 4.16 4.88
C GLY A 78 -14.94 4.36 3.55
N ALA A 79 -14.15 3.38 3.10
CA ALA A 79 -13.44 3.44 1.82
C ALA A 79 -14.30 3.02 0.61
N ARG A 80 -15.63 2.92 0.77
CA ARG A 80 -16.54 2.66 -0.37
C ARG A 80 -16.40 3.80 -1.38
N ASP A 81 -16.42 3.42 -2.66
CA ASP A 81 -16.26 4.33 -3.81
C ASP A 81 -14.89 5.02 -3.92
N ASP A 82 -13.90 4.69 -3.07
CA ASP A 82 -12.52 5.21 -3.18
C ASP A 82 -11.68 4.42 -4.21
N ILE A 83 -12.04 4.59 -5.48
CA ILE A 83 -11.36 3.95 -6.61
C ILE A 83 -9.93 4.46 -6.79
N ASP A 84 -9.65 5.71 -6.42
CA ASP A 84 -8.34 6.33 -6.54
C ASP A 84 -7.30 5.60 -5.68
N VAL A 85 -7.59 5.37 -4.40
CA VAL A 85 -6.70 4.61 -3.53
C VAL A 85 -6.67 3.14 -3.93
N TYR A 86 -7.81 2.56 -4.29
CA TYR A 86 -7.87 1.15 -4.71
C TYR A 86 -6.98 0.87 -5.94
N ASN A 87 -7.07 1.67 -6.99
CA ASN A 87 -6.22 1.55 -8.18
C ASN A 87 -4.78 1.95 -7.87
N GLY A 88 -4.57 3.06 -7.16
CA GLY A 88 -3.24 3.59 -6.87
C GLY A 88 -2.41 2.61 -6.04
N LEU A 89 -3.02 1.93 -5.06
CA LEU A 89 -2.34 0.96 -4.22
C LEU A 89 -1.83 -0.23 -5.03
N ALA A 90 -2.64 -0.76 -5.96
CA ALA A 90 -2.21 -1.87 -6.82
C ALA A 90 -0.97 -1.49 -7.65
N ASN A 91 -1.00 -0.31 -8.29
CA ASN A 91 0.13 0.20 -9.08
C ASN A 91 1.37 0.41 -8.21
N LEU A 92 1.22 0.99 -7.02
CA LEU A 92 2.32 1.24 -6.10
C LEU A 92 2.98 -0.07 -5.66
N LEU A 93 2.19 -1.03 -5.19
CA LEU A 93 2.69 -2.32 -4.71
C LEU A 93 3.34 -3.12 -5.85
N LEU A 94 2.74 -3.15 -7.04
CA LEU A 94 3.34 -3.78 -8.23
C LEU A 94 4.73 -3.22 -8.51
N ARG A 95 4.83 -1.90 -8.63
CA ARG A 95 6.10 -1.22 -8.89
C ARG A 95 7.12 -1.52 -7.80
N LYS A 96 6.76 -1.33 -6.53
CA LYS A 96 7.70 -1.46 -5.41
C LYS A 96 8.16 -2.91 -5.21
N LEU A 97 7.31 -3.92 -5.43
CA LEU A 97 7.72 -5.33 -5.37
C LEU A 97 8.67 -5.71 -6.51
N ILE A 98 8.55 -5.09 -7.69
CA ILE A 98 9.50 -5.27 -8.80
C ILE A 98 10.84 -4.58 -8.50
N GLU A 99 10.80 -3.36 -7.97
CA GLU A 99 12.00 -2.57 -7.66
C GLU A 99 12.79 -3.12 -6.45
N HIS A 100 12.08 -3.63 -5.44
CA HIS A 100 12.64 -4.03 -4.13
C HIS A 100 12.14 -5.42 -3.68
N PRO A 101 12.34 -6.48 -4.49
CA PRO A 101 11.76 -7.79 -4.21
C PRO A 101 12.30 -8.41 -2.92
N LYS A 102 13.57 -8.18 -2.57
CA LYS A 102 14.21 -8.76 -1.38
C LYS A 102 13.69 -8.12 -0.09
N GLU A 103 13.61 -6.79 -0.07
CA GLU A 103 13.18 -6.01 1.09
C GLU A 103 11.69 -6.23 1.40
N LEU A 104 10.90 -6.44 0.34
CA LEU A 104 9.45 -6.58 0.43
C LEU A 104 8.95 -8.04 0.46
N ALA A 105 9.82 -9.03 0.23
CA ALA A 105 9.48 -10.45 0.35
C ALA A 105 8.81 -10.78 1.70
N PHE A 106 9.21 -10.08 2.77
CA PHE A 106 8.64 -10.24 4.12
C PHE A 106 7.10 -10.04 4.17
N ILE A 107 6.55 -9.15 3.33
CA ILE A 107 5.10 -8.88 3.29
C ILE A 107 4.41 -9.54 2.09
N ALA A 108 5.13 -10.31 1.27
CA ALA A 108 4.58 -10.89 0.04
C ALA A 108 3.39 -11.83 0.32
N ALA A 109 3.46 -12.61 1.41
CA ALA A 109 2.34 -13.43 1.87
C ALA A 109 1.05 -12.62 2.07
N TYR A 110 1.16 -11.51 2.81
CA TYR A 110 0.07 -10.60 3.10
C TYR A 110 -0.43 -9.88 1.84
N VAL A 111 0.48 -9.40 0.97
CA VAL A 111 0.09 -8.71 -0.27
C VAL A 111 -0.70 -9.62 -1.20
N ALA A 112 -0.34 -10.89 -1.31
CA ALA A 112 -1.10 -11.86 -2.10
C ALA A 112 -2.51 -12.07 -1.51
N GLU A 113 -2.63 -12.21 -0.19
CA GLU A 113 -3.92 -12.38 0.48
C GLU A 113 -4.79 -11.12 0.35
N PHE A 114 -4.19 -9.94 0.52
CA PHE A 114 -4.85 -8.66 0.29
C PHE A 114 -5.32 -8.51 -1.15
N SER A 115 -4.52 -8.93 -2.12
CA SER A 115 -4.90 -8.90 -3.54
C SER A 115 -6.09 -9.83 -3.81
N GLN A 116 -6.11 -11.02 -3.22
CA GLN A 116 -7.27 -11.90 -3.30
C GLN A 116 -8.52 -11.27 -2.65
N TRP A 117 -8.36 -10.62 -1.50
CA TRP A 117 -9.45 -9.88 -0.85
C TRP A 117 -9.95 -8.73 -1.74
N ALA A 118 -9.05 -7.94 -2.32
CA ALA A 118 -9.38 -6.83 -3.22
C ALA A 118 -10.19 -7.31 -4.42
N LEU A 119 -9.75 -8.40 -5.06
CA LEU A 119 -10.48 -9.04 -6.16
C LEU A 119 -11.88 -9.52 -5.74
N LYS A 120 -12.06 -10.06 -4.53
CA LYS A 120 -13.39 -10.48 -4.05
C LYS A 120 -14.31 -9.30 -3.71
N ASN A 121 -13.76 -8.11 -3.49
CA ASN A 121 -14.50 -6.95 -3.00
C ASN A 121 -14.47 -5.77 -3.99
N HIS A 122 -14.07 -5.99 -5.24
CA HIS A 122 -13.85 -4.90 -6.21
C HIS A 122 -15.11 -4.07 -6.48
N GLU A 123 -16.31 -4.66 -6.35
CA GLU A 123 -17.59 -3.96 -6.54
C GLU A 123 -17.76 -2.78 -5.57
N LYS A 124 -17.16 -2.87 -4.38
CA LYS A 124 -17.13 -1.79 -3.38
C LYS A 124 -16.56 -0.48 -3.91
N PHE A 125 -15.69 -0.55 -4.91
CA PHE A 125 -14.96 0.59 -5.48
C PHE A 125 -15.48 0.97 -6.87
N ARG A 126 -16.60 0.38 -7.32
CA ARG A 126 -17.21 0.65 -8.63
C ARG A 126 -16.23 0.54 -9.81
N VAL A 127 -15.32 -0.42 -9.75
CA VAL A 127 -14.22 -0.57 -10.73
C VAL A 127 -14.71 -0.53 -12.19
N ILE A 128 -15.83 -1.20 -12.48
CA ILE A 128 -16.42 -1.26 -13.83
C ILE A 128 -16.83 0.13 -14.33
N GLU A 129 -17.38 0.98 -13.46
CA GLU A 129 -17.82 2.34 -13.82
C GLU A 129 -16.64 3.24 -14.20
N HIS A 130 -15.44 2.94 -13.68
CA HIS A 130 -14.24 3.75 -13.83
C HIS A 130 -13.15 3.12 -14.72
N GLU A 131 -13.44 2.02 -15.41
CA GLU A 131 -12.48 1.31 -16.27
C GLU A 131 -11.89 2.22 -17.36
N HIS A 132 -12.68 3.13 -17.91
CA HIS A 132 -12.24 4.11 -18.91
C HIS A 132 -11.18 5.11 -18.41
N ILE A 133 -11.07 5.31 -17.08
CA ILE A 133 -10.11 6.23 -16.45
C ILE A 133 -8.86 5.46 -16.02
N TYR A 134 -9.05 4.34 -15.33
CA TYR A 134 -7.96 3.61 -14.67
C TYR A 134 -7.50 2.35 -15.42
N GLY A 135 -8.16 1.99 -16.52
CA GLY A 135 -7.94 0.73 -17.23
C GLY A 135 -8.40 -0.49 -16.41
N ASP A 136 -7.87 -1.66 -16.75
CA ASP A 136 -8.21 -2.92 -16.09
C ASP A 136 -7.56 -3.04 -14.71
N VAL A 137 -8.22 -2.48 -13.70
CA VAL A 137 -7.76 -2.55 -12.30
C VAL A 137 -7.84 -3.97 -11.74
N ILE A 138 -8.76 -4.81 -12.23
CA ILE A 138 -8.87 -6.21 -11.82
C ILE A 138 -7.61 -6.97 -12.24
N GLN A 139 -7.14 -6.77 -13.47
CA GLN A 139 -5.91 -7.38 -13.94
C GLN A 139 -4.70 -6.93 -13.12
N LYS A 140 -4.60 -5.66 -12.74
CA LYS A 140 -3.53 -5.17 -11.85
C LYS A 140 -3.46 -5.95 -10.54
N TYR A 141 -4.60 -6.22 -9.91
CA TYR A 141 -4.64 -7.02 -8.67
C TYR A 141 -4.33 -8.50 -8.91
N ARG A 142 -4.66 -9.07 -10.07
CA ARG A 142 -4.25 -10.44 -10.43
C ARG A 142 -2.73 -10.53 -10.62
N ASP A 143 -2.16 -9.56 -11.31
CA ASP A 143 -0.71 -9.47 -11.54
C ASP A 143 0.02 -9.28 -10.21
N LEU A 144 -0.53 -8.43 -9.33
CA LEU A 144 0.01 -8.21 -7.99
C LEU A 144 -0.04 -9.47 -7.15
N GLN A 145 -1.16 -10.18 -7.17
CA GLN A 145 -1.31 -11.45 -6.46
C GLN A 145 -0.25 -12.45 -6.92
N LYS A 146 -0.11 -12.63 -8.23
CA LYS A 146 0.86 -13.56 -8.81
C LYS A 146 2.30 -13.19 -8.44
N LEU A 147 2.67 -11.92 -8.61
CA LEU A 147 4.01 -11.44 -8.25
C LEU A 147 4.31 -11.68 -6.76
N ALA A 148 3.34 -11.37 -5.90
CA ALA A 148 3.49 -11.59 -4.47
C ALA A 148 3.57 -13.09 -4.11
N GLU A 149 2.86 -13.97 -4.83
CA GLU A 149 2.98 -15.43 -4.68
C GLU A 149 4.36 -15.95 -5.10
N ASP A 150 4.90 -15.45 -6.21
CA ASP A 150 6.24 -15.82 -6.70
C ASP A 150 7.35 -15.40 -5.72
N LEU A 151 7.14 -14.32 -4.96
CA LEU A 151 8.08 -13.82 -3.95
C LEU A 151 7.97 -14.52 -2.58
N LYS A 152 7.00 -15.42 -2.38
CA LYS A 152 6.92 -16.24 -1.14
C LYS A 152 7.95 -17.38 -1.11
N GLY A 153 8.56 -17.69 -2.26
CA GLY A 153 9.45 -18.83 -2.51
C GLY A 153 10.87 -18.63 -2.00
#